data_AF-A0A2A5A9H9-F1
#
_entry.id   AF-A0A2A5A9H9-F1
#
_cell.length_a   1.000
_cell.length_b   1.000
_cell.length_c   1.000
_cell.angle_alpha   90.00
_cell.angle_beta   90.00
_cell.angle_gamma   90.00
#
_symmetry.space_group_name_H-M   'P 1'
#
loop_
_entity.id
_entity.type
_entity.pdbx_description
1 polymer ?
#
loop_
_entity_poly.entity_id
_entity_poly.type
_entity_poly.pdbx_seq_one_letter_code
_entity_poly.pdbx_strand_id
1 'polypeptide(L)'
;MYLLHLSVPLPNKLFLIHSNLSIFIKITIIAFKLKVHIMQSCIDLLPFSYLKRLNIKEDSVHKILALWNQTYRKYHSLEHLYDLLQKVNSNQDLNQESKNILSCSALFHDAIYNPRQRDNVSQSAQLFQRYTKNSTHKDIPTITQIILDTDAHHASNGLSKIFCNYDTQILKEGFSSLLQWEHKIASEFQFMDYDKYIQLRVEFLSNYVHLNASLHTLIEYVKFRKQSIAVYPGSFAPFHSGHMNILNKSEKIFDKVIVAVGVNPDKSLQDKDISQRTEELVDLLVNREVIFYQGYLTDLVHSLPKKTAIVRGLRNGYDLEYEMNQLRFIEDMSQKDIQVCFIPCDREFSYISSTAIRNMSKFEGNREQKYLPKKVKI
;
A
#
# COMPACT_ATOMS: atom_id res chain seq x y z
N MET A 1 21.24 -65.10 -9.86
CA MET A 1 21.09 -65.35 -8.41
C MET A 1 21.09 -63.98 -7.74
N TYR A 2 20.01 -63.30 -7.37
CA TYR A 2 18.57 -63.56 -7.32
C TYR A 2 17.83 -62.25 -7.69
N LEU A 3 16.68 -62.37 -8.35
CA LEU A 3 15.67 -61.31 -8.49
C LEU A 3 15.11 -60.92 -7.11
N LEU A 4 14.87 -59.62 -6.89
CA LEU A 4 13.77 -59.16 -6.03
C LEU A 4 13.13 -57.92 -6.66
N HIS A 5 11.95 -58.15 -7.23
CA HIS A 5 10.96 -57.13 -7.53
C HIS A 5 10.63 -56.34 -6.26
N LEU A 6 10.88 -55.02 -6.29
CA LEU A 6 10.21 -54.08 -5.40
C LEU A 6 9.53 -53.02 -6.26
N SER A 7 8.23 -53.24 -6.47
CA SER A 7 7.26 -52.25 -6.90
C SER A 7 7.22 -51.14 -5.84
N VAL A 8 7.93 -50.04 -6.07
CA VAL A 8 7.78 -48.83 -5.27
C VAL A 8 6.66 -47.99 -5.90
N PRO A 9 5.57 -47.67 -5.18
CA PRO A 9 4.56 -46.77 -5.71
C PRO A 9 5.18 -45.37 -5.85
N LEU A 10 5.05 -44.78 -7.03
CA LEU A 10 5.36 -43.37 -7.28
C LEU A 10 4.68 -42.52 -6.20
N PRO A 11 5.42 -41.71 -5.41
CA PRO A 11 4.78 -40.85 -4.43
C PRO A 11 4.00 -39.74 -5.15
N ASN A 12 2.77 -39.52 -4.69
CA ASN A 12 1.78 -38.48 -5.05
C ASN A 12 2.28 -37.01 -5.01
N LYS A 13 3.59 -36.75 -5.07
CA LYS A 13 4.18 -35.41 -4.94
C LYS A 13 4.05 -34.53 -6.20
N LEU A 14 3.78 -35.10 -7.39
CA LEU A 14 3.50 -34.28 -8.58
C LEU A 14 2.11 -33.62 -8.54
N PHE A 15 1.14 -34.21 -7.84
CA PHE A 15 -0.23 -33.68 -7.76
C PHE A 15 -0.35 -32.47 -6.81
N LEU A 16 0.47 -32.42 -5.75
CA LEU A 16 0.47 -31.34 -4.75
C LEU A 16 1.16 -30.04 -5.24
N ILE A 17 2.10 -30.14 -6.17
CA ILE A 17 2.78 -28.96 -6.73
C ILE A 17 1.89 -28.27 -7.78
N HIS A 18 1.17 -29.05 -8.60
CA HIS A 18 0.17 -28.51 -9.51
C HIS A 18 -1.04 -27.92 -8.77
N SER A 19 -1.46 -28.51 -7.64
CA SER A 19 -2.58 -27.95 -6.87
C SER A 19 -2.22 -26.61 -6.23
N ASN A 20 -1.03 -26.43 -5.67
CA ASN A 20 -0.65 -25.18 -5.01
C ASN A 20 -0.37 -24.03 -5.99
N LEU A 21 0.23 -24.32 -7.15
CA LEU A 21 0.38 -23.33 -8.22
C LEU A 21 -0.98 -22.97 -8.84
N SER A 22 -1.88 -23.95 -9.00
CA SER A 22 -3.26 -23.73 -9.42
C SER A 22 -4.05 -22.90 -8.40
N ILE A 23 -3.85 -23.13 -7.10
CA ILE A 23 -4.48 -22.37 -6.01
C ILE A 23 -3.95 -20.94 -5.98
N PHE A 24 -2.65 -20.71 -6.11
CA PHE A 24 -2.08 -19.36 -6.09
C PHE A 24 -2.49 -18.54 -7.33
N ILE A 25 -2.50 -19.17 -8.51
CA ILE A 25 -3.05 -18.57 -9.73
C ILE A 25 -4.55 -18.29 -9.56
N LYS A 26 -5.32 -19.23 -8.99
CA LYS A 26 -6.74 -19.02 -8.67
C LYS A 26 -6.93 -17.87 -7.69
N ILE A 27 -6.16 -17.76 -6.61
CA ILE A 27 -6.25 -16.68 -5.62
C ILE A 27 -5.90 -15.34 -6.26
N THR A 28 -4.86 -15.28 -7.09
CA THR A 28 -4.46 -14.05 -7.78
C THR A 28 -5.51 -13.63 -8.82
N ILE A 29 -6.06 -14.58 -9.57
CA ILE A 29 -7.19 -14.37 -10.49
C ILE A 29 -8.44 -13.94 -9.72
N ILE A 30 -8.72 -14.53 -8.56
CA ILE A 30 -9.85 -14.17 -7.69
C ILE A 30 -9.67 -12.75 -7.17
N ALA A 31 -8.49 -12.39 -6.67
CA ALA A 31 -8.21 -11.03 -6.19
C ALA A 31 -8.31 -9.99 -7.32
N PHE A 32 -7.82 -10.32 -8.53
CA PHE A 32 -7.99 -9.48 -9.70
C PHE A 32 -9.46 -9.35 -10.11
N LYS A 33 -10.19 -10.47 -10.19
CA LYS A 33 -11.62 -10.50 -10.48
C LYS A 33 -12.43 -9.74 -9.43
N LEU A 34 -12.05 -9.81 -8.16
CA LEU A 34 -12.69 -9.10 -7.07
C LEU A 34 -12.49 -7.59 -7.22
N LYS A 35 -11.27 -7.12 -7.53
CA LYS A 35 -11.02 -5.70 -7.82
C LYS A 35 -11.79 -5.19 -9.04
N VAL A 36 -11.82 -5.97 -10.12
CA VAL A 36 -12.61 -5.64 -11.32
C VAL A 36 -14.10 -5.58 -10.96
N HIS A 37 -14.57 -6.53 -10.16
CA HIS A 37 -15.96 -6.57 -9.70
C HIS A 37 -16.31 -5.36 -8.84
N ILE A 38 -15.50 -5.02 -7.83
CA ILE A 38 -15.73 -3.84 -6.97
C ILE A 38 -15.73 -2.57 -7.80
N MET A 39 -14.80 -2.40 -8.74
CA MET A 39 -14.78 -1.24 -9.64
C MET A 39 -16.08 -1.15 -10.45
N GLN A 40 -16.56 -2.27 -10.99
CA GLN A 40 -17.85 -2.31 -11.68
C GLN A 40 -19.00 -2.00 -10.73
N SER A 41 -19.00 -2.52 -9.51
CA SER A 41 -20.03 -2.22 -8.52
C SER A 41 -20.04 -0.75 -8.11
N CYS A 42 -18.89 -0.07 -8.05
CA CYS A 42 -18.83 1.38 -7.90
C CYS A 42 -19.48 2.08 -9.10
N ILE A 43 -19.15 1.67 -10.33
CA ILE A 43 -19.75 2.20 -11.56
C ILE A 43 -21.28 2.07 -11.52
N ASP A 44 -21.80 0.90 -11.16
CA ASP A 44 -23.23 0.63 -11.13
C ASP A 44 -24.00 1.49 -10.12
N LEU A 45 -23.32 1.96 -9.06
CA LEU A 45 -23.89 2.83 -8.01
C LEU A 45 -23.72 4.33 -8.30
N LEU A 46 -22.96 4.72 -9.33
CA LEU A 46 -22.69 6.12 -9.65
C LEU A 46 -23.82 6.75 -10.49
N PRO A 47 -24.21 8.00 -10.19
CA PRO A 47 -25.33 8.66 -10.87
C PRO A 47 -24.89 9.29 -12.20
N PHE A 48 -24.59 8.49 -13.24
CA PHE A 48 -24.04 8.98 -14.52
C PHE A 48 -24.85 10.10 -15.17
N SER A 49 -26.18 10.01 -15.16
CA SER A 49 -27.06 11.06 -15.68
C SER A 49 -26.90 12.39 -14.94
N TYR A 50 -26.56 12.37 -13.64
CA TYR A 50 -26.25 13.56 -12.84
C TYR A 50 -24.83 14.05 -13.10
N LEU A 51 -23.83 13.16 -13.12
CA LEU A 51 -22.45 13.48 -13.44
C LEU A 51 -22.33 14.18 -14.81
N LYS A 52 -23.10 13.73 -15.81
CA LYS A 52 -23.18 14.38 -17.13
C LYS A 52 -23.69 15.82 -17.04
N ARG A 53 -24.64 16.14 -16.15
CA ARG A 53 -25.12 17.53 -15.91
C ARG A 53 -24.04 18.41 -15.27
N LEU A 54 -23.11 17.81 -14.52
CA LEU A 54 -21.91 18.48 -14.00
C LEU A 54 -20.78 18.59 -15.05
N ASN A 55 -21.03 18.19 -16.30
CA ASN A 55 -20.04 18.11 -17.38
C ASN A 55 -18.91 17.09 -17.13
N ILE A 56 -19.15 16.10 -16.25
CA ILE A 56 -18.24 14.99 -15.98
C ILE A 56 -18.57 13.85 -16.95
N LYS A 57 -17.64 13.55 -17.87
CA LYS A 57 -17.79 12.49 -18.87
C LYS A 57 -17.49 11.11 -18.25
N GLU A 58 -18.06 10.06 -18.84
CA GLU A 58 -17.83 8.67 -18.41
C GLU A 58 -16.34 8.28 -18.41
N ASP A 59 -15.58 8.63 -19.46
CA ASP A 59 -14.12 8.47 -19.48
C ASP A 59 -13.38 9.14 -18.32
N SER A 60 -13.96 10.23 -17.79
CA SER A 60 -13.39 10.94 -16.63
C SER A 60 -13.63 10.16 -15.33
N VAL A 61 -14.80 9.54 -15.20
CA VAL A 61 -15.12 8.65 -14.06
C VAL A 61 -14.14 7.49 -14.00
N HIS A 62 -13.85 6.83 -15.13
CA HIS A 62 -12.86 5.75 -15.16
C HIS A 62 -11.45 6.21 -14.76
N LYS A 63 -11.06 7.43 -15.16
CA LYS A 63 -9.77 8.03 -14.73
C LYS A 63 -9.74 8.27 -13.23
N ILE A 64 -10.83 8.74 -12.63
CA ILE A 64 -10.93 8.95 -11.19
C ILE A 64 -10.91 7.62 -10.43
N LEU A 65 -11.67 6.61 -10.87
CA LEU A 65 -11.65 5.26 -10.27
C LEU A 65 -10.25 4.62 -10.34
N ALA A 66 -9.45 4.94 -11.37
CA ALA A 66 -8.06 4.50 -11.43
C ALA A 66 -7.15 5.14 -10.34
N LEU A 67 -7.52 6.32 -9.81
CA LEU A 67 -6.85 6.92 -8.63
C LEU A 67 -7.20 6.15 -7.35
N TRP A 68 -8.44 5.70 -7.21
CA TRP A 68 -8.87 4.84 -6.09
C TRP A 68 -8.22 3.45 -6.11
N ASN A 69 -7.86 2.94 -7.29
CA ASN A 69 -7.28 1.60 -7.46
C ASN A 69 -5.74 1.56 -7.34
N GLN A 70 -5.11 2.62 -6.83
CA GLN A 70 -3.66 2.62 -6.62
C GLN A 70 -3.27 1.57 -5.56
N THR A 71 -2.15 0.87 -5.79
CA THR A 71 -1.78 -0.33 -5.00
C THR A 71 -1.35 -0.03 -3.55
N TYR A 72 -0.92 1.20 -3.28
CA TYR A 72 -0.54 1.68 -1.95
C TYR A 72 -1.75 2.08 -1.10
N ARG A 73 -2.94 2.26 -1.70
CA ARG A 73 -4.18 2.54 -0.99
C ARG A 73 -4.77 1.23 -0.46
N LYS A 74 -5.10 1.20 0.83
CA LYS A 74 -5.51 0.02 1.59
C LYS A 74 -6.79 0.29 2.36
N TYR A 75 -6.89 1.45 3.01
CA TYR A 75 -8.12 1.96 3.59
C TYR A 75 -8.84 2.84 2.57
N HIS A 76 -8.15 3.83 1.99
CA HIS A 76 -8.70 4.76 1.00
C HIS A 76 -8.81 4.12 -0.39
N SER A 77 -9.44 2.96 -0.48
CA SER A 77 -9.47 2.09 -1.67
C SER A 77 -10.84 2.07 -2.35
N LEU A 78 -10.95 1.34 -3.46
CA LEU A 78 -12.23 1.10 -4.13
C LEU A 78 -13.27 0.46 -3.19
N GLU A 79 -12.86 -0.35 -2.23
CA GLU A 79 -13.74 -0.93 -1.22
C GLU A 79 -14.38 0.15 -0.31
N HIS A 80 -13.62 1.17 0.10
CA HIS A 80 -14.15 2.30 0.88
C HIS A 80 -15.12 3.14 0.05
N LEU A 81 -14.75 3.46 -1.19
CA LEU A 81 -15.66 4.16 -2.11
C LEU A 81 -16.96 3.38 -2.33
N TYR A 82 -16.87 2.05 -2.52
CA TYR A 82 -18.03 1.20 -2.70
C TYR A 82 -18.96 1.24 -1.49
N ASP A 83 -18.40 1.11 -0.28
CA ASP A 83 -19.14 1.15 0.97
C ASP A 83 -19.86 2.50 1.17
N LEU A 84 -19.20 3.62 0.88
CA LEU A 84 -19.81 4.95 0.88
C LEU A 84 -20.99 5.04 -0.12
N LEU A 85 -20.77 4.58 -1.35
CA LEU A 85 -21.81 4.60 -2.39
C LEU A 85 -23.00 3.72 -2.00
N GLN A 86 -22.77 2.55 -1.38
CA GLN A 86 -23.83 1.70 -0.88
C GLN A 86 -24.64 2.38 0.23
N LYS A 87 -23.98 3.01 1.20
CA LYS A 87 -24.64 3.76 2.29
C LYS A 87 -25.51 4.89 1.75
N VAL A 88 -25.00 5.65 0.78
CA VAL A 88 -25.77 6.74 0.14
C VAL A 88 -26.98 6.19 -0.61
N ASN A 89 -26.80 5.16 -1.44
CA ASN A 89 -27.87 4.63 -2.29
C ASN A 89 -28.96 3.91 -1.49
N SER A 90 -28.59 3.21 -0.41
CA SER A 90 -29.52 2.45 0.45
C SER A 90 -30.29 3.29 1.47
N ASN A 91 -29.87 4.53 1.74
CA ASN A 91 -30.58 5.39 2.69
C ASN A 91 -31.96 5.80 2.14
N GLN A 92 -33.03 5.44 2.86
CA GLN A 92 -34.41 5.73 2.49
C GLN A 92 -34.85 7.16 2.81
N ASP A 93 -34.19 7.82 3.76
CA ASP A 93 -34.50 9.19 4.19
C ASP A 93 -33.98 10.25 3.21
N LEU A 94 -33.10 9.87 2.28
CA LEU A 94 -32.53 10.77 1.28
C LEU A 94 -33.36 10.78 0.00
N ASN A 95 -33.73 11.99 -0.45
CA ASN A 95 -34.26 12.18 -1.79
C ASN A 95 -33.17 11.95 -2.86
N GLN A 96 -33.59 11.78 -4.13
CA GLN A 96 -32.67 11.45 -5.21
C GLN A 96 -31.62 12.56 -5.48
N GLU A 97 -31.98 13.83 -5.28
CA GLU A 97 -31.05 14.95 -5.43
C GLU A 97 -29.91 14.86 -4.40
N SER A 98 -30.24 14.60 -3.15
CA SER A 98 -29.27 14.41 -2.06
C SER A 98 -28.37 13.20 -2.31
N LYS A 99 -28.94 12.09 -2.78
CA LYS A 99 -28.16 10.90 -3.18
C LYS A 99 -27.16 11.22 -4.29
N ASN A 100 -27.58 11.99 -5.29
CA ASN A 100 -26.71 12.37 -6.40
C ASN A 100 -25.53 13.24 -5.93
N ILE A 101 -25.80 14.23 -5.07
CA ILE A 101 -24.78 15.10 -4.46
C ILE A 101 -23.78 14.25 -3.67
N LEU A 102 -24.27 13.41 -2.74
CA LEU A 102 -23.41 12.62 -1.86
C LEU A 102 -22.62 11.54 -2.60
N SER A 103 -23.19 10.88 -3.61
CA SER A 103 -22.44 9.92 -4.45
C SER A 103 -21.35 10.63 -5.27
N CYS A 104 -21.59 11.87 -5.70
CA CYS A 104 -20.56 12.67 -6.35
C CYS A 104 -19.46 13.07 -5.35
N SER A 105 -19.82 13.52 -4.15
CA SER A 105 -18.86 13.77 -3.07
C SER A 105 -18.04 12.53 -2.73
N ALA A 106 -18.65 11.34 -2.66
CA ALA A 106 -17.97 10.06 -2.44
C ALA A 106 -16.89 9.82 -3.49
N LEU A 107 -17.22 9.96 -4.77
CA LEU A 107 -16.28 9.75 -5.88
C LEU A 107 -15.02 10.63 -5.78
N PHE A 108 -15.14 11.83 -5.21
CA PHE A 108 -14.08 12.83 -5.22
C PHE A 108 -13.35 13.04 -3.89
N HIS A 109 -13.96 12.83 -2.71
CA HIS A 109 -13.41 13.35 -1.44
C HIS A 109 -11.97 12.91 -1.14
N ASP A 110 -11.62 11.65 -1.42
CA ASP A 110 -10.25 11.11 -1.36
C ASP A 110 -9.73 10.62 -2.72
N ALA A 111 -10.25 11.19 -3.82
CA ALA A 111 -9.77 10.84 -5.15
C ALA A 111 -8.27 11.14 -5.31
N ILE A 112 -7.79 12.26 -4.77
CA ILE A 112 -6.35 12.50 -4.56
C ILE A 112 -6.00 12.08 -3.14
N TYR A 113 -4.99 11.23 -3.02
CA TYR A 113 -4.56 10.72 -1.73
C TYR A 113 -3.09 10.32 -1.79
N ASN A 114 -2.27 11.02 -1.02
CA ASN A 114 -0.92 10.63 -0.69
C ASN A 114 -0.81 10.66 0.84
N PRO A 115 -0.51 9.53 1.51
CA PRO A 115 -0.50 9.48 2.97
C PRO A 115 0.62 10.34 3.60
N ARG A 116 1.59 10.82 2.80
CA ARG A 116 2.65 11.76 3.21
C ARG A 116 2.23 13.24 3.12
N GLN A 117 1.10 13.54 2.49
CA GLN A 117 0.63 14.91 2.27
C GLN A 117 -0.54 15.25 3.19
N ARG A 118 -0.68 16.53 3.53
CA ARG A 118 -1.75 17.03 4.40
C ARG A 118 -2.88 17.73 3.64
N ASP A 119 -2.72 17.94 2.34
CA ASP A 119 -3.62 18.74 1.53
C ASP A 119 -4.48 17.89 0.58
N ASN A 120 -4.54 16.56 0.79
CA ASN A 120 -5.27 15.58 -0.02
C ASN A 120 -6.73 16.01 -0.28
N VAL A 121 -7.45 16.40 0.77
CA VAL A 121 -8.84 16.85 0.67
C VAL A 121 -8.97 18.11 -0.20
N SER A 122 -8.08 19.08 -0.01
CA SER A 122 -8.08 20.30 -0.84
C SER A 122 -7.73 19.99 -2.30
N GLN A 123 -6.81 19.07 -2.57
CA GLN A 123 -6.46 18.63 -3.92
C GLN A 123 -7.61 17.85 -4.59
N SER A 124 -8.31 17.02 -3.83
CA SER A 124 -9.54 16.33 -4.26
C SER A 124 -10.66 17.31 -4.63
N ALA A 125 -10.87 18.37 -3.83
CA ALA A 125 -11.81 19.45 -4.16
C ALA A 125 -11.39 20.20 -5.44
N GLN A 126 -10.10 20.52 -5.59
CA GLN A 126 -9.57 21.14 -6.81
C GLN A 126 -9.72 20.22 -8.03
N LEU A 127 -9.53 18.91 -7.88
CA LEU A 127 -9.76 17.93 -8.94
C LEU A 127 -11.22 17.97 -9.39
N PHE A 128 -12.17 17.96 -8.46
CA PHE A 128 -13.59 18.11 -8.77
C PHE A 128 -13.87 19.38 -9.56
N GLN A 129 -13.39 20.54 -9.07
CA GLN A 129 -13.55 21.83 -9.75
C GLN A 129 -12.94 21.85 -11.16
N ARG A 130 -11.81 21.19 -11.40
CA ARG A 130 -11.21 21.09 -12.73
C ARG A 130 -12.10 20.33 -13.71
N TYR A 131 -12.77 19.27 -13.25
CA TYR A 131 -13.73 18.52 -14.09
C TYR A 131 -15.03 19.29 -14.32
N THR A 132 -15.46 20.10 -13.37
CA THR A 132 -16.71 20.88 -13.46
C THR A 132 -16.52 22.32 -13.92
N LYS A 133 -15.31 22.75 -14.30
CA LYS A 133 -14.97 24.15 -14.65
C LYS A 133 -15.87 24.80 -15.70
N ASN A 134 -16.46 24.01 -16.59
CA ASN A 134 -17.35 24.47 -17.68
C ASN A 134 -18.84 24.24 -17.36
N SER A 135 -19.17 23.87 -16.13
CA SER A 135 -20.55 23.66 -15.67
C SER A 135 -20.94 24.78 -14.71
N THR A 136 -22.17 25.27 -14.85
CA THR A 136 -22.79 26.28 -13.96
C THR A 136 -23.81 25.64 -13.01
N HIS A 137 -23.73 24.32 -12.81
CA HIS A 137 -24.70 23.59 -12.00
C HIS A 137 -24.70 24.09 -10.55
N LYS A 138 -25.90 24.38 -10.02
CA LYS A 138 -26.11 24.97 -8.68
C LYS A 138 -25.49 24.17 -7.52
N ASP A 139 -25.31 22.87 -7.69
CA ASP A 139 -24.82 21.97 -6.63
C ASP A 139 -23.28 21.90 -6.53
N ILE A 140 -22.53 22.46 -7.49
CA ILE A 140 -21.05 22.42 -7.48
C ILE A 140 -20.46 23.01 -6.20
N PRO A 141 -20.91 24.19 -5.70
CA PRO A 141 -20.43 24.72 -4.43
C PRO A 141 -20.72 23.77 -3.25
N THR A 142 -21.90 23.16 -3.20
CA THR A 142 -22.30 22.21 -2.15
C THR A 142 -21.41 20.97 -2.17
N ILE A 143 -21.18 20.35 -3.33
CA ILE A 143 -20.30 19.17 -3.45
C ILE A 143 -18.87 19.50 -3.05
N THR A 144 -18.36 20.65 -3.50
CA THR A 144 -17.02 21.13 -3.13
C THR A 144 -16.91 21.30 -1.62
N GLN A 145 -17.91 21.91 -0.98
CA GLN A 145 -17.91 22.12 0.46
C GLN A 145 -18.01 20.80 1.23
N ILE A 146 -18.83 19.85 0.78
CA ILE A 146 -18.89 18.51 1.41
C ILE A 146 -17.53 17.84 1.37
N ILE A 147 -16.81 17.92 0.23
CA ILE A 147 -15.44 17.38 0.13
C ILE A 147 -14.52 18.08 1.13
N LEU A 148 -14.51 19.41 1.17
CA LEU A 148 -13.65 20.15 2.10
C LEU A 148 -13.95 19.86 3.57
N ASP A 149 -15.22 19.63 3.91
CA ASP A 149 -15.65 19.34 5.29
C ASP A 149 -15.13 17.97 5.79
N THR A 150 -14.65 17.07 4.92
CA THR A 150 -14.08 15.77 5.34
C THR A 150 -12.68 15.88 5.94
N ASP A 151 -11.98 17.00 5.79
CA ASP A 151 -10.62 17.17 6.32
C ASP A 151 -10.58 17.11 7.85
N ALA A 152 -11.48 17.86 8.50
CA ALA A 152 -11.63 17.86 9.95
C ALA A 152 -12.94 17.24 10.43
N HIS A 153 -13.71 16.63 9.51
CA HIS A 153 -15.08 16.13 9.72
C HIS A 153 -16.00 17.16 10.40
N HIS A 154 -15.76 18.45 10.14
CA HIS A 154 -16.55 19.58 10.64
C HIS A 154 -17.59 19.98 9.60
N ALA A 155 -18.79 19.40 9.72
CA ALA A 155 -19.86 19.63 8.76
C ALA A 155 -20.39 21.08 8.77
N SER A 156 -20.35 21.74 7.60
CA SER A 156 -20.91 23.08 7.39
C SER A 156 -22.42 23.10 7.12
N ASN A 157 -22.99 21.97 6.70
CA ASN A 157 -24.41 21.83 6.36
C ASN A 157 -24.94 20.41 6.61
N GLY A 158 -26.25 20.22 6.41
CA GLY A 158 -26.93 18.94 6.66
C GLY A 158 -26.38 17.76 5.84
N LEU A 159 -26.10 17.97 4.55
CA LEU A 159 -25.52 16.91 3.70
C LEU A 159 -24.08 16.61 4.09
N SER A 160 -23.28 17.63 4.42
CA SER A 160 -21.92 17.42 4.96
C SER A 160 -21.94 16.58 6.23
N LYS A 161 -22.92 16.80 7.12
CA LYS A 161 -23.08 16.03 8.36
C LYS A 161 -23.37 14.56 8.07
N ILE A 162 -24.24 14.29 7.10
CA ILE A 162 -24.54 12.92 6.65
C ILE A 162 -23.29 12.27 6.05
N PHE A 163 -22.58 12.99 5.17
CA PHE A 163 -21.39 12.46 4.51
C PHE A 163 -20.26 12.15 5.49
N CYS A 164 -19.91 13.10 6.37
CA CYS A 164 -18.88 12.90 7.39
C CYS A 164 -19.22 11.72 8.32
N ASN A 165 -20.50 11.52 8.62
CA ASN A 165 -20.94 10.37 9.41
C ASN A 165 -20.78 9.04 8.65
N TYR A 166 -20.98 9.00 7.33
CA TYR A 166 -20.72 7.79 6.53
C TYR A 166 -19.23 7.46 6.42
N ASP A 167 -18.41 8.48 6.20
CA ASP A 167 -16.95 8.36 6.09
C ASP A 167 -16.32 7.89 7.40
N THR A 168 -16.81 8.37 8.54
CA THR A 168 -16.34 7.96 9.87
C THR A 168 -17.11 6.78 10.48
N GLN A 169 -18.07 6.20 9.77
CA GLN A 169 -18.97 5.18 10.33
C GLN A 169 -18.23 3.94 10.84
N ILE A 170 -17.08 3.62 10.26
CA ILE A 170 -16.25 2.49 10.68
C ILE A 170 -15.89 2.54 12.18
N LEU A 171 -15.84 3.74 12.78
CA LEU A 171 -15.55 3.94 14.20
C LEU A 171 -16.66 3.41 15.12
N LYS A 172 -17.86 3.18 14.57
CA LYS A 172 -19.01 2.63 15.29
C LYS A 172 -19.11 1.10 15.19
N GLU A 173 -18.24 0.46 14.40
CA GLU A 173 -18.26 -0.99 14.21
C GLU A 173 -17.65 -1.75 15.39
N GLY A 174 -17.93 -3.05 15.50
CA GLY A 174 -17.35 -3.89 16.54
C GLY A 174 -15.83 -4.06 16.40
N PHE A 175 -15.18 -4.48 17.49
CA PHE A 175 -13.72 -4.61 17.58
C PHE A 175 -13.08 -5.40 16.42
N SER A 176 -13.70 -6.48 15.95
CA SER A 176 -13.15 -7.28 14.85
C SER A 176 -13.02 -6.48 13.56
N SER A 177 -14.01 -5.67 13.21
CA SER A 177 -13.95 -4.84 11.99
C SER A 177 -13.00 -3.67 12.19
N LEU A 178 -13.05 -3.02 13.36
CA LEU A 178 -12.10 -1.97 13.74
C LEU A 178 -10.64 -2.42 13.61
N LEU A 179 -10.33 -3.65 14.03
CA LEU A 179 -8.99 -4.23 13.91
C LEU A 179 -8.57 -4.42 12.44
N GLN A 180 -9.50 -4.87 11.59
CA GLN A 180 -9.22 -5.01 10.15
C GLN A 180 -8.98 -3.64 9.49
N TRP A 181 -9.76 -2.63 9.85
CA TRP A 181 -9.55 -1.26 9.39
C TRP A 181 -8.23 -0.68 9.88
N GLU A 182 -7.88 -0.93 11.13
CA GLU A 182 -6.61 -0.51 11.71
C GLU A 182 -5.42 -1.13 10.99
N HIS A 183 -5.46 -2.40 10.60
CA HIS A 183 -4.39 -3.01 9.78
C HIS A 183 -4.24 -2.32 8.41
N LYS A 184 -5.36 -1.99 7.75
CA LYS A 184 -5.36 -1.26 6.48
C LYS A 184 -4.79 0.15 6.66
N ILE A 185 -5.25 0.90 7.64
CA ILE A 185 -4.76 2.25 7.94
C ILE A 185 -3.27 2.19 8.29
N ALA A 186 -2.85 1.33 9.21
CA ALA A 186 -1.43 1.17 9.57
C ALA A 186 -0.57 0.85 8.34
N SER A 187 -1.07 0.08 7.38
CA SER A 187 -0.33 -0.25 6.14
C SER A 187 -0.16 0.92 5.17
N GLU A 188 -1.00 1.97 5.24
CA GLU A 188 -0.82 3.22 4.47
C GLU A 188 0.23 4.15 5.11
N PHE A 189 0.41 4.05 6.42
CA PHE A 189 1.31 4.88 7.21
C PHE A 189 2.64 4.19 7.56
N GLN A 190 3.02 3.12 6.86
CA GLN A 190 4.30 2.42 7.10
C GLN A 190 5.53 3.29 6.82
N PHE A 191 5.36 4.44 6.18
CA PHE A 191 6.43 5.42 6.00
C PHE A 191 6.82 6.21 7.25
N MET A 192 5.94 6.27 8.25
CA MET A 192 6.21 7.01 9.48
C MET A 192 7.04 6.17 10.45
N ASP A 193 7.81 6.87 11.29
CA ASP A 193 8.28 6.29 12.53
C ASP A 193 7.10 5.69 13.28
N TYR A 194 7.28 4.47 13.78
CA TYR A 194 6.16 3.71 14.28
C TYR A 194 5.67 4.20 15.64
N ASP A 195 6.56 4.67 16.50
CA ASP A 195 6.16 5.24 17.79
C ASP A 195 5.41 6.56 17.57
N LYS A 196 5.81 7.32 16.55
CA LYS A 196 5.04 8.48 16.10
C LYS A 196 3.66 8.10 15.55
N TYR A 197 3.55 7.03 14.77
CA TYR A 197 2.26 6.51 14.31
C TYR A 197 1.35 6.16 15.50
N ILE A 198 1.85 5.40 16.49
CA ILE A 198 1.06 5.06 17.69
C ILE A 198 0.56 6.32 18.37
N GLN A 199 1.44 7.29 18.62
CA GLN A 199 1.08 8.53 19.32
C GLN A 199 -0.10 9.23 18.63
N LEU A 200 0.05 9.50 17.33
CA LEU A 200 -0.98 10.21 16.56
C LEU A 200 -2.26 9.39 16.39
N ARG A 201 -2.13 8.07 16.23
CA ARG A 201 -3.28 7.18 16.06
C ARG A 201 -4.10 7.07 17.35
N VAL A 202 -3.45 6.98 18.50
CA VAL A 202 -4.10 6.97 19.82
C VAL A 202 -4.78 8.31 20.09
N GLU A 203 -4.11 9.42 19.79
CA GLU A 203 -4.70 10.76 19.91
C GLU A 203 -5.98 10.89 19.08
N PHE A 204 -5.93 10.49 17.80
CA PHE A 204 -7.09 10.45 16.93
C PHE A 204 -8.23 9.60 17.50
N LEU A 205 -7.95 8.34 17.85
CA LEU A 205 -8.99 7.41 18.35
C LEU A 205 -9.62 7.88 19.67
N SER A 206 -8.84 8.58 20.51
CA SER A 206 -9.32 9.10 21.81
C SER A 206 -10.44 10.12 21.64
N ASN A 207 -10.44 10.90 20.55
CA ASN A 207 -11.51 11.86 20.24
C ASN A 207 -12.86 11.17 19.99
N TYR A 208 -12.85 9.89 19.61
CA TYR A 208 -14.05 9.14 19.23
C TYR A 208 -14.43 8.04 20.22
N VAL A 209 -13.70 7.91 21.33
CA VAL A 209 -13.87 6.77 22.25
C VAL A 209 -15.28 6.66 22.83
N HIS A 210 -16.00 7.78 22.89
CA HIS A 210 -17.40 7.88 23.31
C HIS A 210 -18.39 7.20 22.35
N LEU A 211 -18.00 6.90 21.10
CA LEU A 211 -18.89 6.30 20.10
C LEU A 211 -19.11 4.79 20.31
N ASN A 212 -18.11 4.08 20.83
CA ASN A 212 -18.17 2.63 21.01
C ASN A 212 -17.08 2.13 21.97
N ALA A 213 -17.44 1.27 22.93
CA ALA A 213 -16.50 0.62 23.85
C ALA A 213 -15.37 -0.17 23.14
N SER A 214 -15.62 -0.68 21.93
CA SER A 214 -14.60 -1.38 21.13
C SER A 214 -13.39 -0.51 20.77
N LEU A 215 -13.55 0.83 20.75
CA LEU A 215 -12.46 1.76 20.50
C LEU A 215 -11.45 1.79 21.65
N HIS A 216 -11.88 1.60 22.90
CA HIS A 216 -10.96 1.45 24.02
C HIS A 216 -10.05 0.22 23.80
N THR A 217 -10.63 -0.92 23.44
CA THR A 217 -9.86 -2.13 23.14
C THR A 217 -8.91 -1.92 21.96
N LEU A 218 -9.34 -1.20 20.92
CA LEU A 218 -8.48 -0.86 19.80
C LEU A 218 -7.30 0.02 20.21
N ILE A 219 -7.53 1.05 21.02
CA ILE A 219 -6.48 1.93 21.53
C ILE A 219 -5.43 1.13 22.30
N GLU A 220 -5.85 0.23 23.19
CA GLU A 220 -4.94 -0.63 23.94
C GLU A 220 -4.16 -1.58 23.02
N TYR A 221 -4.82 -2.16 22.00
CA TYR A 221 -4.15 -2.94 20.97
C TYR A 221 -3.09 -2.12 20.23
N VAL A 222 -3.39 -0.90 19.79
CA VAL A 222 -2.45 -0.03 19.06
C VAL A 222 -1.23 0.31 19.92
N LYS A 223 -1.44 0.61 21.21
CA LYS A 223 -0.36 0.93 22.16
C LYS A 223 0.57 -0.25 22.44
N PHE A 224 -0.01 -1.42 22.68
CA PHE A 224 0.72 -2.53 23.32
C PHE A 224 1.04 -3.70 22.38
N ARG A 225 0.58 -3.68 21.12
CA ARG A 225 0.94 -4.74 20.17
C ARG A 225 2.45 -4.79 19.99
N LYS A 226 3.03 -5.97 20.23
CA LYS A 226 4.41 -6.25 19.85
C LYS A 226 4.49 -6.31 18.33
N GLN A 227 5.55 -5.74 17.78
CA GLN A 227 5.75 -5.74 16.34
C GLN A 227 7.02 -6.44 15.90
N SER A 228 6.92 -7.09 14.75
CA SER A 228 8.07 -7.59 14.01
C SER A 228 8.50 -6.53 12.98
N ILE A 229 9.71 -6.00 13.16
CA ILE A 229 10.29 -5.02 12.23
C ILE A 229 11.46 -5.67 11.50
N ALA A 230 11.57 -5.39 10.21
CA ALA A 230 12.72 -5.75 9.40
C ALA A 230 13.31 -4.55 8.67
N VAL A 231 14.62 -4.57 8.46
CA VAL A 231 15.31 -3.73 7.48
C VAL A 231 15.56 -4.57 6.24
N TYR A 232 15.21 -4.04 5.08
CA TYR A 232 15.56 -4.59 3.77
C TYR A 232 16.64 -3.70 3.13
N PRO A 233 17.93 -4.02 3.33
CA PRO A 233 19.02 -3.20 2.87
C PRO A 233 19.41 -3.55 1.44
N GLY A 234 19.83 -2.55 0.68
CA GLY A 234 20.37 -2.76 -0.64
C GLY A 234 20.86 -1.47 -1.28
N SER A 235 21.70 -1.60 -2.30
CA SER A 235 22.04 -0.41 -3.08
C SER A 235 20.83 0.09 -3.86
N PHE A 236 19.91 -0.77 -4.33
CA PHE A 236 18.72 -0.42 -5.13
C PHE A 236 18.98 0.48 -6.36
N ALA A 237 19.92 0.07 -7.22
CA ALA A 237 20.46 0.92 -8.30
C ALA A 237 20.20 0.38 -9.73
N PRO A 238 18.96 0.32 -10.24
CA PRO A 238 17.71 0.84 -9.65
C PRO A 238 16.95 -0.22 -8.84
N PHE A 239 15.93 0.23 -8.09
CA PHE A 239 14.90 -0.64 -7.52
C PHE A 239 14.06 -1.25 -8.66
N HIS A 240 13.79 -2.56 -8.61
CA HIS A 240 13.22 -3.31 -9.75
C HIS A 240 12.17 -4.32 -9.27
N SER A 241 11.45 -4.98 -10.19
CA SER A 241 10.36 -5.92 -9.86
C SER A 241 10.78 -7.06 -8.93
N GLY A 242 12.01 -7.58 -9.08
CA GLY A 242 12.57 -8.54 -8.11
C GLY A 242 12.71 -7.98 -6.68
N HIS A 243 13.12 -6.72 -6.52
CA HIS A 243 13.15 -6.09 -5.19
C HIS A 243 11.76 -5.90 -4.62
N MET A 244 10.79 -5.47 -5.45
CA MET A 244 9.39 -5.35 -5.07
C MET A 244 8.80 -6.70 -4.64
N ASN A 245 9.18 -7.80 -5.30
CA ASN A 245 8.76 -9.15 -4.94
C ASN A 245 9.20 -9.51 -3.50
N ILE A 246 10.49 -9.30 -3.19
CA ILE A 246 11.03 -9.56 -1.86
C ILE A 246 10.38 -8.65 -0.82
N LEU A 247 10.23 -7.37 -1.11
CA LEU A 247 9.57 -6.42 -0.22
C LEU A 247 8.13 -6.86 0.10
N ASN A 248 7.32 -7.16 -0.91
CA ASN A 248 5.94 -7.62 -0.73
C ASN A 248 5.84 -8.96 0.04
N LYS A 249 6.85 -9.84 -0.07
CA LYS A 249 6.91 -11.08 0.72
C LYS A 249 7.32 -10.80 2.17
N SER A 250 8.24 -9.87 2.37
CA SER A 250 8.70 -9.44 3.69
C SER A 250 7.56 -8.83 4.49
N GLU A 251 6.72 -8.02 3.86
CA GLU A 251 5.53 -7.40 4.48
C GLU A 251 4.42 -8.39 4.85
N LYS A 252 4.53 -9.66 4.45
CA LYS A 252 3.64 -10.74 4.92
C LYS A 252 4.17 -11.44 6.17
N ILE A 253 5.44 -11.21 6.51
CA ILE A 253 6.15 -11.83 7.63
C ILE A 253 6.34 -10.81 8.75
N PHE A 254 6.65 -9.57 8.36
CA PHE A 254 6.94 -8.46 9.25
C PHE A 254 5.82 -7.43 9.23
N ASP A 255 5.47 -6.89 10.39
CA ASP A 255 4.50 -5.80 10.52
C ASP A 255 4.99 -4.50 9.86
N LYS A 256 6.32 -4.31 9.81
CA LYS A 256 6.98 -3.17 9.16
C LYS A 256 8.29 -3.58 8.51
N VAL A 257 8.51 -3.11 7.27
CA VAL A 257 9.75 -3.32 6.53
C VAL A 257 10.33 -1.97 6.11
N ILE A 258 11.49 -1.63 6.64
CA ILE A 258 12.23 -0.40 6.35
C ILE A 258 13.16 -0.67 5.18
N VAL A 259 12.99 0.04 4.07
CA VAL A 259 13.88 -0.09 2.91
C VAL A 259 15.11 0.79 3.12
N ALA A 260 16.27 0.18 3.35
CA ALA A 260 17.50 0.91 3.67
C ALA A 260 18.42 0.99 2.44
N VAL A 261 18.56 2.19 1.88
CA VAL A 261 19.43 2.48 0.75
C VAL A 261 20.85 2.71 1.27
N GLY A 262 21.74 1.76 0.97
CA GLY A 262 23.15 1.81 1.39
C GLY A 262 24.11 2.19 0.26
N VAL A 263 25.25 2.79 0.63
CA VAL A 263 26.38 3.01 -0.28
C VAL A 263 27.17 1.72 -0.46
N ASN A 264 27.44 1.35 -1.72
CA ASN A 264 28.39 0.27 -2.00
C ASN A 264 29.75 0.91 -2.32
N PRO A 265 30.81 0.66 -1.52
CA PRO A 265 32.13 1.27 -1.71
C PRO A 265 32.79 0.88 -3.04
N ASP A 266 32.48 -0.30 -3.59
CA ASP A 266 33.02 -0.80 -4.86
C ASP A 266 32.33 -0.18 -6.08
N LYS A 267 31.22 0.55 -5.88
CA LYS A 267 30.53 1.27 -6.95
C LYS A 267 30.91 2.74 -6.82
N SER A 268 31.51 3.30 -7.88
CA SER A 268 31.69 4.75 -8.01
C SER A 268 30.32 5.41 -8.12
N LEU A 269 29.73 5.77 -6.98
CA LEU A 269 28.48 6.50 -6.90
C LEU A 269 28.80 7.86 -6.31
N GLN A 270 28.41 8.92 -6.99
CA GLN A 270 28.52 10.26 -6.43
C GLN A 270 27.39 10.44 -5.40
N ASP A 271 27.62 11.21 -4.33
CA ASP A 271 26.61 11.46 -3.29
C ASP A 271 25.30 12.03 -3.86
N LYS A 272 25.39 12.83 -4.94
CA LYS A 272 24.24 13.36 -5.68
C LYS A 272 23.34 12.27 -6.28
N ASP A 273 23.92 11.15 -6.73
CA ASP A 273 23.14 10.04 -7.27
C ASP A 273 22.33 9.35 -6.16
N ILE A 274 22.84 9.33 -4.93
CA ILE A 274 22.21 8.61 -3.83
C ILE A 274 21.00 9.36 -3.27
N SER A 275 21.08 10.69 -3.09
CA SER A 275 19.92 11.47 -2.61
C SER A 275 18.78 11.39 -3.61
N GLN A 276 19.06 11.63 -4.90
CA GLN A 276 18.07 11.54 -5.97
C GLN A 276 17.41 10.16 -6.01
N ARG A 277 18.20 9.09 -5.90
CA ARG A 277 17.66 7.72 -5.91
C ARG A 277 16.83 7.39 -4.68
N THR A 278 17.16 7.98 -3.53
CA THR A 278 16.38 7.84 -2.31
C THR A 278 15.04 8.56 -2.47
N GLU A 279 15.03 9.78 -3.00
CA GLU A 279 13.81 10.54 -3.31
C GLU A 279 12.92 9.81 -4.33
N GLU A 280 13.49 9.33 -5.44
CA GLU A 280 12.77 8.54 -6.44
C GLU A 280 12.15 7.27 -5.84
N LEU A 281 12.84 6.65 -4.87
CA LEU A 281 12.35 5.46 -4.20
C LEU A 281 11.27 5.78 -3.16
N VAL A 282 11.35 6.93 -2.48
CA VAL A 282 10.30 7.46 -1.60
C VAL A 282 9.01 7.69 -2.40
N ASP A 283 9.11 8.28 -3.59
CA ASP A 283 7.95 8.51 -4.47
C ASP A 283 7.37 7.19 -5.00
N LEU A 284 8.24 6.23 -5.34
CA LEU A 284 7.81 4.90 -5.79
C LEU A 284 7.12 4.11 -4.66
N LEU A 285 7.58 4.27 -3.43
CA LEU A 285 7.15 3.54 -2.24
C LEU A 285 6.46 4.47 -1.24
N VAL A 286 5.51 5.27 -1.73
CA VAL A 286 4.88 6.37 -0.97
C VAL A 286 4.39 5.98 0.44
N ASN A 287 3.85 4.77 0.61
CA ASN A 287 3.32 4.29 1.88
C ASN A 287 4.37 3.58 2.76
N ARG A 288 5.63 3.44 2.32
CA ARG A 288 6.69 2.69 3.01
C ARG A 288 7.82 3.60 3.46
N GLU A 289 8.53 3.15 4.47
CA GLU A 289 9.70 3.85 4.98
C GLU A 289 10.92 3.52 4.13
N VAL A 290 11.56 4.56 3.63
CA VAL A 290 12.81 4.49 2.89
C VAL A 290 13.80 5.37 3.63
N ILE A 291 14.91 4.78 4.05
CA ILE A 291 15.98 5.49 4.74
C ILE A 291 17.28 5.36 3.96
N PHE A 292 18.12 6.37 4.08
CA PHE A 292 19.50 6.30 3.66
C PHE A 292 20.38 5.93 4.85
N TYR A 293 21.41 5.12 4.63
CA TYR A 293 22.44 4.88 5.63
C TYR A 293 23.83 4.76 5.00
N GLN A 294 24.83 5.12 5.78
CA GLN A 294 26.24 4.98 5.46
C GLN A 294 26.95 4.27 6.62
N GLY A 295 27.93 3.43 6.31
CA GLY A 295 28.64 2.60 7.29
C GLY A 295 28.10 1.18 7.39
N TYR A 296 28.30 0.53 8.53
CA TYR A 296 27.93 -0.87 8.71
C TYR A 296 26.42 -1.03 8.89
N LEU A 297 25.87 -2.08 8.26
CA LEU A 297 24.47 -2.43 8.40
C LEU A 297 24.10 -2.79 9.86
N THR A 298 25.03 -3.38 10.60
CA THR A 298 24.87 -3.69 12.02
C THR A 298 24.64 -2.43 12.85
N ASP A 299 25.36 -1.35 12.57
CA ASP A 299 25.21 -0.07 13.28
C ASP A 299 23.85 0.57 12.99
N LEU A 300 23.39 0.49 11.74
CA LEU A 300 22.04 0.91 11.38
C LEU A 300 20.99 0.11 12.17
N VAL A 301 21.09 -1.22 12.19
CA VAL A 301 20.12 -2.06 12.93
C VAL A 301 20.15 -1.77 14.43
N HIS A 302 21.31 -1.49 15.00
CA HIS A 302 21.46 -1.14 16.42
C HIS A 302 20.97 0.25 16.78
N SER A 303 20.97 1.20 15.84
CA SER A 303 20.45 2.54 16.08
C SER A 303 18.92 2.61 16.06
N LEU A 304 18.26 1.60 15.49
CA LEU A 304 16.80 1.51 15.51
C LEU A 304 16.27 1.23 16.93
N PRO A 305 15.16 1.86 17.34
CA PRO A 305 14.66 1.79 18.71
C PRO A 305 14.13 0.40 19.11
N LYS A 306 13.84 -0.47 18.14
CA LYS A 306 13.20 -1.78 18.34
C LYS A 306 14.04 -2.90 17.75
N LYS A 307 13.94 -4.10 18.34
CA LYS A 307 14.59 -5.31 17.79
C LYS A 307 14.15 -5.50 16.36
N THR A 308 15.11 -5.48 15.45
CA THR A 308 14.86 -5.45 14.01
C THR A 308 15.65 -6.57 13.33
N ALA A 309 14.98 -7.32 12.47
CA ALA A 309 15.60 -8.34 11.65
C ALA A 309 16.18 -7.72 10.35
N ILE A 310 17.07 -8.44 9.69
CA ILE A 310 17.53 -8.10 8.34
C ILE A 310 16.85 -9.01 7.35
N VAL A 311 16.31 -8.47 6.28
CA VAL A 311 15.77 -9.22 5.14
C VAL A 311 16.78 -9.23 4.00
N ARG A 312 17.03 -10.40 3.42
CA ARG A 312 17.85 -10.56 2.22
C ARG A 312 17.12 -11.40 1.18
N GLY A 313 17.12 -10.95 -0.07
CA GLY A 313 16.50 -11.66 -1.19
C GLY A 313 17.48 -12.62 -1.85
N LEU A 314 17.04 -13.85 -2.16
CA LEU A 314 17.86 -14.85 -2.85
C LEU A 314 17.28 -15.17 -4.23
N ARG A 315 18.07 -15.04 -5.31
CA ARG A 315 17.60 -15.40 -6.67
C ARG A 315 17.99 -16.81 -7.07
N ASN A 316 19.11 -17.32 -6.56
CA ASN A 316 19.69 -18.61 -6.90
C ASN A 316 20.65 -19.09 -5.80
N GLY A 317 21.31 -20.24 -6.02
CA GLY A 317 22.27 -20.81 -5.07
C GLY A 317 23.53 -19.96 -4.86
N TYR A 318 23.99 -19.22 -5.86
CA TYR A 318 25.17 -18.34 -5.73
C TYR A 318 24.90 -17.17 -4.78
N ASP A 319 23.71 -16.57 -4.87
CA ASP A 319 23.29 -15.53 -3.91
C ASP A 319 23.28 -16.11 -2.48
N LEU A 320 22.78 -17.34 -2.28
CA LEU A 320 22.76 -17.96 -0.95
C LEU A 320 24.16 -18.14 -0.38
N GLU A 321 25.11 -18.64 -1.17
CA GLU A 321 26.49 -18.82 -0.72
C GLU A 321 27.14 -17.50 -0.32
N TYR A 322 26.97 -16.46 -1.15
CA TYR A 322 27.46 -15.11 -0.84
C TYR A 322 26.83 -14.56 0.45
N GLU A 323 25.52 -14.66 0.58
CA GLU A 323 24.78 -14.14 1.73
C GLU A 323 25.06 -14.92 3.03
N MET A 324 25.33 -16.23 2.95
CA MET A 324 25.76 -17.03 4.10
C MET A 324 27.11 -16.54 4.65
N ASN A 325 28.03 -16.11 3.78
CA ASN A 325 29.28 -15.49 4.22
C ASN A 325 29.01 -14.12 4.88
N GLN A 326 28.10 -13.30 4.32
CA GLN A 326 27.71 -12.03 4.94
C GLN A 326 27.06 -12.22 6.31
N LEU A 327 26.25 -13.26 6.48
CA LEU A 327 25.66 -13.62 7.78
C LEU A 327 26.74 -13.85 8.85
N ARG A 328 27.84 -14.54 8.51
CA ARG A 328 28.93 -14.78 9.48
C ARG A 328 29.59 -13.49 9.94
N PHE A 329 29.79 -12.53 9.05
CA PHE A 329 30.28 -11.20 9.43
C PHE A 329 29.27 -10.45 10.32
N ILE A 330 27.97 -10.53 10.01
CA ILE A 330 26.93 -9.90 10.85
C ILE A 330 26.95 -10.51 12.27
N GLU A 331 26.98 -11.83 12.38
CA GLU A 331 27.02 -12.54 13.67
C GLU A 331 28.27 -12.16 14.48
N ASP A 332 29.44 -12.09 13.84
CA ASP A 332 30.72 -11.73 14.48
C ASP A 332 30.75 -10.26 14.95
N MET A 333 30.34 -9.32 14.10
CA MET A 333 30.37 -7.89 14.41
C MET A 333 29.29 -7.45 15.40
N SER A 334 28.15 -8.14 15.44
CA SER A 334 26.94 -7.61 16.06
C SER A 334 26.98 -7.58 17.59
N GLN A 335 27.70 -8.49 18.27
CA GLN A 335 27.62 -8.74 19.74
C GLN A 335 26.19 -9.01 20.31
N LYS A 336 25.14 -8.58 19.61
CA LYS A 336 23.72 -8.80 19.85
C LYS A 336 23.17 -9.79 18.82
N ASP A 337 22.06 -10.43 19.16
CA ASP A 337 21.37 -11.39 18.31
C ASP A 337 20.54 -10.67 17.21
N ILE A 338 21.20 -10.25 16.12
CA ILE A 338 20.54 -9.78 14.89
C ILE A 338 20.10 -10.99 14.07
N GLN A 339 18.79 -11.09 13.84
CA GLN A 339 18.20 -12.17 13.04
C GLN A 339 18.21 -11.80 11.56
N VAL A 340 18.61 -12.74 10.70
CA VAL A 340 18.60 -12.55 9.23
C VAL A 340 17.59 -13.51 8.60
N CYS A 341 16.68 -12.96 7.80
CA CYS A 341 15.65 -13.68 7.07
C CYS A 341 15.98 -13.68 5.57
N PHE A 342 16.27 -14.87 5.03
CA PHE A 342 16.45 -15.07 3.60
C PHE A 342 15.13 -15.41 2.93
N ILE A 343 14.75 -14.63 1.92
CA ILE A 343 13.51 -14.82 1.17
C ILE A 343 13.84 -15.15 -0.29
N PRO A 344 13.40 -16.31 -0.81
CA PRO A 344 13.60 -16.64 -2.21
C PRO A 344 12.74 -15.74 -3.10
N CYS A 345 13.36 -15.18 -4.14
CA CYS A 345 12.69 -14.43 -5.20
C CYS A 345 11.85 -15.38 -6.05
N ASP A 346 10.67 -14.94 -6.49
CA ASP A 346 9.88 -15.75 -7.42
C ASP A 346 10.62 -15.94 -8.75
N ARG A 347 10.46 -17.13 -9.33
CA ARG A 347 11.19 -17.56 -10.54
C ARG A 347 11.02 -16.58 -11.71
N GLU A 348 9.86 -15.93 -11.81
CA GLU A 348 9.57 -14.94 -12.86
C GLU A 348 10.38 -13.63 -12.72
N PHE A 349 10.99 -13.38 -11.56
CA PHE A 349 11.81 -12.19 -11.30
C PHE A 349 13.27 -12.53 -11.02
N SER A 350 13.64 -13.80 -10.87
CA SER A 350 14.97 -14.22 -10.41
C SER A 350 16.11 -13.90 -11.40
N TYR A 351 15.79 -13.75 -12.68
CA TYR A 351 16.76 -13.34 -13.71
C TYR A 351 17.01 -11.83 -13.76
N ILE A 352 16.22 -11.02 -13.04
CA ILE A 352 16.32 -9.57 -13.04
C ILE A 352 17.42 -9.14 -12.07
N SER A 353 18.30 -8.23 -12.51
CA SER A 353 19.29 -7.59 -11.65
C SER A 353 19.45 -6.12 -12.00
N SER A 354 19.75 -5.30 -10.99
CA SER A 354 20.09 -3.89 -11.20
C SER A 354 21.23 -3.71 -12.21
N THR A 355 22.24 -4.58 -12.20
CA THR A 355 23.36 -4.51 -13.17
C THR A 355 22.91 -4.79 -14.60
N ALA A 356 22.07 -5.80 -14.82
CA ALA A 356 21.51 -6.06 -16.14
C ALA A 356 20.65 -4.88 -16.63
N ILE A 357 19.81 -4.30 -15.76
CA ILE A 357 19.00 -3.13 -16.09
C ILE A 357 19.87 -1.92 -16.46
N ARG A 358 20.91 -1.61 -15.68
CA ARG A 358 21.84 -0.51 -15.99
C ARG A 358 22.59 -0.71 -17.31
N ASN A 359 22.89 -1.96 -17.67
CA ASN A 359 23.51 -2.24 -18.96
C ASN A 359 22.51 -2.09 -20.11
N MET A 360 21.25 -2.51 -19.92
CA MET A 360 20.20 -2.33 -20.92
C MET A 360 19.89 -0.85 -21.17
N SER A 361 19.86 -0.02 -20.11
CA SER A 361 19.52 1.41 -20.22
C SER A 361 20.56 2.24 -20.98
N LYS A 362 21.74 1.67 -21.29
CA LYS A 362 22.76 2.32 -22.12
C LYS A 362 22.44 2.24 -23.63
N PHE A 363 21.45 1.45 -24.00
CA PHE A 363 21.01 1.27 -25.38
C PHE A 363 19.65 1.93 -25.61
N GLU A 364 19.40 2.38 -26.84
CA GLU A 364 18.13 3.02 -27.20
C GLU A 364 16.94 2.05 -27.12
N GLY A 365 15.75 2.58 -26.85
CA GLY A 365 14.48 1.85 -26.92
C GLY A 365 13.81 1.50 -25.58
N ASN A 366 14.35 1.96 -24.44
CA ASN A 366 13.69 1.93 -23.11
C ASN A 366 13.11 0.55 -22.72
N ARG A 367 13.78 -0.54 -23.12
CA ARG A 367 13.29 -1.92 -22.93
C ARG A 367 13.34 -2.37 -21.47
N GLU A 368 14.11 -1.68 -20.64
CA GLU A 368 14.27 -1.95 -19.22
C GLU A 368 13.04 -1.60 -18.39
N GLN A 369 12.18 -0.70 -18.89
CA GLN A 369 10.99 -0.22 -18.17
C GLN A 369 10.05 -1.34 -17.71
N LYS A 370 9.96 -2.45 -18.46
CA LYS A 370 9.11 -3.60 -18.10
C LYS A 370 9.59 -4.36 -16.86
N TYR A 371 10.83 -4.13 -16.40
CA TYR A 371 11.41 -4.75 -15.21
C TYR A 371 11.40 -3.82 -13.98
N LEU A 372 10.91 -2.59 -14.14
CA LEU A 372 10.75 -1.63 -13.06
C LEU A 372 9.30 -1.67 -12.55
N PRO A 373 9.06 -1.45 -11.24
CA PRO A 373 7.71 -1.26 -10.75
C PRO A 373 7.08 -0.03 -11.40
N LYS A 374 5.77 -0.09 -11.64
CA LYS A 374 5.04 1.07 -12.17
C LYS A 374 5.11 2.21 -11.16
N LYS A 375 5.47 3.41 -11.62
CA LYS A 375 5.42 4.61 -10.79
C LYS A 375 3.99 4.83 -10.29
N VAL A 376 3.89 5.24 -9.03
CA VAL A 376 2.65 5.73 -8.45
C VAL A 376 2.29 7.03 -9.18
N LYS A 377 1.08 7.10 -9.73
CA LYS A 377 0.52 8.38 -10.22
C LYS A 377 -0.23 9.00 -9.06
N ILE A 378 0.28 10.14 -8.57
CA ILE A 378 -0.37 10.95 -7.54
C ILE A 378 -1.19 12.02 -8.24
#